data_AF-A0A1A8QYG5-F1
#
_entry.id   AF-A0A1A8QYG5-F1
#
_cell.length_a   1.000
_cell.length_b   1.000
_cell.length_c   1.000
_cell.angle_alpha   90.00
_cell.angle_beta   90.00
_cell.angle_gamma   90.00
#
_symmetry.space_group_name_H-M   'P 1'
#
loop_
_entity.id
_entity.type
_entity.pdbx_description
1 polymer ?
#
loop_
_entity_poly.entity_id
_entity_poly.type
_entity_poly.pdbx_seq_one_letter_code
_entity_poly.pdbx_strand_id
1 'polypeptide(L)' 'PDVIIWMLRGEKRVAYARVPAHQILYSDFSEKACGKHCGKIQTIFMQYPMDKNKGVKIPVQLRVNMWLGLSV' A
#
# COMPACT_ATOMS: atom_id res chain seq x y z
N PRO A 1 -5.19 9.32 7.16
CA PRO A 1 -5.07 7.87 7.46
C PRO A 1 -4.15 7.24 6.42
N ASP A 2 -3.55 6.08 6.69
CA ASP A 2 -2.74 5.34 5.71
C ASP A 2 -3.17 3.88 5.68
N VAL A 3 -3.00 3.24 4.52
CA VAL A 3 -3.26 1.82 4.34
C VAL A 3 -1.96 1.05 4.57
N ILE A 4 -2.02 0.02 5.41
CA ILE A 4 -0.87 -0.86 5.67
C ILE A 4 -1.20 -2.25 5.15
N ILE A 5 -0.36 -2.76 4.26
CA ILE A 5 -0.43 -4.14 3.75
C ILE A 5 0.53 -4.97 4.60
N TRP A 6 0.04 -6.02 5.25
CA TRP A 6 0.86 -6.97 5.99
C TRP A 6 0.97 -8.30 5.24
N MET A 7 2.18 -8.84 5.15
CA MET A 7 2.40 -10.24 4.80
C MET A 7 2.44 -11.05 6.09
N LEU A 8 1.64 -12.12 6.15
CA LEU A 8 1.54 -13.01 7.29
C LEU A 8 2.11 -14.39 6.96
N ARG A 9 2.74 -15.02 7.95
CA ARG A 9 3.10 -16.44 7.94
C ARG A 9 2.60 -17.05 9.25
N GLY A 10 1.46 -17.75 9.20
CA GLY A 10 0.68 -18.04 10.40
C GLY A 10 0.26 -16.74 11.08
N GLU A 11 0.49 -16.63 12.39
CA GLU A 11 0.18 -15.43 13.18
C GLU A 11 1.28 -14.35 13.11
N LYS A 12 2.43 -14.64 12.48
CA LYS A 12 3.57 -13.72 12.44
C LYS A 12 3.48 -12.77 11.24
N ARG A 13 3.64 -11.47 11.51
CA ARG A 13 3.85 -10.42 10.50
C ARG A 13 5.30 -10.46 10.01
N VAL A 14 5.52 -10.80 8.74
CA VAL A 14 6.86 -11.03 8.19
C VAL A 14 7.33 -9.91 7.26
N ALA A 15 6.43 -9.16 6.65
CA ALA A 15 6.75 -7.97 5.85
C ALA A 15 5.57 -7.01 5.86
N TYR A 16 5.81 -5.73 5.57
CA TYR A 16 4.76 -4.73 5.43
C TYR A 16 5.05 -3.71 4.33
N ALA A 17 4.01 -3.07 3.82
CA ALA A 17 4.13 -1.84 3.05
C ALA A 17 3.11 -0.82 3.55
N ARG A 18 3.51 0.45 3.58
CA ARG A 18 2.63 1.58 3.93
C ARG A 18 2.31 2.37 2.68
N VAL A 19 1.03 2.60 2.43
CA VAL A 19 0.50 3.36 1.30
C VAL A 19 -0.25 4.57 1.84
N PRO A 20 0.21 5.80 1.54
CA PRO A 20 -0.49 6.99 1.98
C PRO A 20 -1.90 7.05 1.40
N ALA A 21 -2.94 7.22 2.23
CA ALA A 21 -4.31 7.10 1.73
C ALA A 21 -4.64 8.13 0.62
N HIS A 22 -4.11 9.36 0.74
CA HIS A 22 -4.33 10.42 -0.25
C HIS A 22 -3.81 10.07 -1.65
N GLN A 23 -2.91 9.10 -1.78
CA GLN A 23 -2.41 8.64 -3.08
C GLN A 23 -3.36 7.70 -3.79
N ILE A 24 -4.24 7.03 -3.05
CA ILE A 24 -5.21 6.06 -3.57
C ILE A 24 -6.65 6.46 -3.26
N LEU A 25 -6.88 7.68 -2.77
CA LEU A 25 -8.22 8.17 -2.45
C LEU A 25 -9.09 8.20 -3.71
N TYR A 26 -10.29 7.66 -3.64
CA TYR A 26 -11.29 7.71 -4.69
C TYR A 26 -12.30 8.81 -4.42
N SER A 27 -12.71 9.52 -5.47
CA SER A 27 -13.79 10.49 -5.44
C SER A 27 -14.57 10.42 -6.76
N ASP A 28 -15.88 10.47 -6.66
CA ASP A 28 -16.82 10.59 -7.79
C ASP A 28 -16.97 12.04 -8.28
N PHE A 29 -16.52 13.02 -7.49
CA PHE A 29 -16.64 14.45 -7.80
C PHE A 29 -15.77 14.86 -9.00
N SER A 30 -14.51 14.40 -9.04
CA SER A 30 -13.58 14.73 -10.13
C SER A 30 -12.35 13.84 -10.07
N GLU A 31 -11.77 13.52 -11.23
CA GLU A 31 -10.47 12.81 -11.30
C GLU A 31 -9.35 13.59 -10.58
N LYS A 32 -9.43 14.93 -10.55
CA LYS A 32 -8.46 15.77 -9.80
C LYS A 32 -8.60 15.63 -8.29
N ALA A 33 -9.76 15.18 -7.81
CA ALA A 33 -10.00 14.87 -6.40
C ALA A 33 -9.59 13.43 -6.04
N CYS A 34 -9.28 12.59 -7.03
CA CYS A 34 -8.70 11.27 -6.82
C CYS A 34 -7.20 11.38 -6.53
N GLY A 35 -6.71 10.44 -5.73
CA GLY A 35 -5.29 10.24 -5.51
C GLY A 35 -4.58 9.85 -6.81
N LYS A 36 -3.33 10.30 -6.97
CA LYS A 36 -2.51 10.07 -8.19
C LYS A 36 -2.47 8.61 -8.65
N HIS A 37 -2.51 7.67 -7.71
CA HIS A 37 -2.41 6.23 -7.91
C HIS A 37 -3.75 5.48 -7.74
N CYS A 38 -4.86 6.19 -7.53
CA CYS A 38 -6.19 5.60 -7.40
C CYS A 38 -6.53 4.78 -8.66
N GLY A 39 -6.90 3.51 -8.48
CA GLY A 39 -7.33 2.62 -9.57
C GLY A 39 -6.22 2.23 -10.55
N LYS A 40 -4.96 2.59 -10.29
CA LYS A 40 -3.81 2.31 -11.17
C LYS A 40 -2.98 1.17 -10.60
N ILE A 41 -2.50 0.29 -11.47
CA ILE A 41 -1.56 -0.76 -11.09
C ILE A 41 -0.25 -0.12 -10.61
N GLN A 42 0.20 -0.48 -9.42
CA GLN A 42 1.47 -0.08 -8.85
C GLN A 42 2.28 -1.29 -8.42
N THR A 43 3.60 -1.18 -8.52
CA THR A 43 4.54 -2.12 -7.92
C THR A 43 4.96 -1.59 -6.56
N ILE A 44 4.75 -2.37 -5.50
CA ILE A 44 5.10 -2.02 -4.13
C ILE A 44 6.13 -3.02 -3.61
N PHE A 45 7.20 -2.50 -3.03
CA PHE A 45 8.23 -3.30 -2.36
C PHE A 45 7.99 -3.25 -0.84
N MET A 46 7.85 -4.42 -0.22
CA MET A 46 7.62 -4.50 1.22
C MET A 46 8.94 -4.40 2.00
N GLN A 47 8.83 -4.08 3.28
CA GLN A 47 9.93 -3.97 4.23
C GLN A 47 9.74 -4.97 5.38
N TYR A 48 10.83 -5.44 5.98
CA TYR A 48 10.74 -6.24 7.20
C TYR A 48 10.33 -5.35 8.39
N PRO A 49 9.49 -5.83 9.31
CA PRO A 49 9.00 -5.04 10.45
C PRO A 49 10.09 -4.54 11.41
N MET A 50 11.23 -5.24 11.47
CA MET A 50 12.34 -4.96 12.41
C MET A 50 13.62 -4.50 11.71
N ASP A 51 13.60 -4.28 10.40
CA ASP A 51 14.82 -3.93 9.66
C ASP A 51 15.15 -2.44 9.84
N LYS A 52 16.08 -2.17 10.77
CA LYS A 52 16.64 -0.83 11.01
C LYS A 52 17.56 -0.37 9.89
N ASN A 53 18.07 -1.28 9.05
CA ASN A 53 19.09 -1.00 8.04
C ASN A 53 18.52 -0.76 6.64
N LYS A 54 17.20 -0.53 6.51
CA LYS A 54 16.52 -0.13 5.27
C LYS A 54 17.12 -0.78 4.00
N GLY A 55 16.98 -2.10 3.86
CA GLY A 55 16.86 -2.67 2.52
C GLY A 55 18.14 -3.16 1.85
N VAL A 56 18.95 -3.95 2.54
CA VAL A 56 19.93 -4.82 1.84
C VAL A 56 19.20 -5.90 1.04
N LYS A 57 17.99 -6.32 1.46
CA LYS A 57 17.17 -7.31 0.74
C LYS A 57 15.70 -6.92 0.74
N ILE A 58 15.06 -7.05 -0.43
CA ILE A 58 13.62 -6.83 -0.61
C ILE A 58 12.89 -8.16 -0.31
N PRO A 59 12.06 -8.24 0.76
CA PRO A 59 11.34 -9.47 1.11
C PRO A 59 10.25 -9.85 0.10
N VAL A 60 9.54 -8.85 -0.45
CA VAL A 60 8.38 -9.07 -1.32
C VAL A 60 8.26 -7.93 -2.33
N GLN A 61 7.93 -8.28 -3.57
CA GLN A 61 7.45 -7.36 -4.59
C GLN A 61 5.97 -7.70 -4.89
N LEU A 62 5.09 -6.74 -4.68
CA LEU A 62 3.65 -6.85 -4.94
C LEU A 62 3.26 -6.00 -6.14
N ARG A 63 2.33 -6.50 -6.95
CA ARG A 63 1.65 -5.72 -8.00
C ARG A 63 0.20 -5.59 -7.61
N VAL A 64 -0.26 -4.38 -7.34
CA VAL A 64 -1.60 -4.12 -6.77
C VAL A 64 -2.32 -3.02 -7.53
N ASN A 65 -3.64 -3.13 -7.61
CA ASN A 65 -4.54 -2.04 -8.01
C ASN A 65 -5.45 -1.76 -6.81
N MET A 66 -5.47 -0.52 -6.33
CA MET A 66 -6.14 -0.16 -5.08
C MET A 66 -6.81 1.21 -5.19
N TRP A 67 -7.86 1.38 -4.40
CA TRP A 67 -8.50 2.66 -4.14
C TRP A 67 -9.06 2.68 -2.71
N LEU A 68 -9.23 3.87 -2.14
CA LEU A 68 -9.86 4.07 -0.84
C LEU A 68 -11.01 5.06 -1.00
N GLY A 69 -12.24 4.61 -0.78
CA GLY A 69 -13.44 5.44 -0.88
C GLY A 69 -14.46 5.07 0.20
N LEU A 70 -15.57 5.81 0.25
CA LEU A 70 -16.68 5.49 1.13
C LEU A 70 -17.38 4.21 0.64
N SER A 71 -17.81 3.35 1.58
CA SER A 71 -18.75 2.28 1.25
C SER A 71 -20.13 2.91 1.16
N VAL A 72 -20.73 2.86 -0.02
CA VAL A 72 -22.16 3.09 -0.21
C VAL A 72 -22.97 1.90 0.28
#